data_AF-A0A2E1XCR4-F1
#
_entry.id   AF-A0A2E1XCR4-F1
#
_cell.length_a   1.000
_cell.length_b   1.000
_cell.length_c   1.000
_cell.angle_alpha   90.00
_cell.angle_beta   90.00
_cell.angle_gamma   90.00
#
_symmetry.space_group_name_H-M   'P 1'
#
loop_
_entity.id
_entity.type
_entity.pdbx_description
1 polymer ?
#
loop_
_entity_poly.entity_id
_entity_poly.type
_entity_poly.pdbx_seq_one_letter_code
_entity_poly.pdbx_strand_id
1 'polypeptide(L)'
;MQMDENKRLRNYDRGMLRSMFVSLFASIVQNRKKSEGLTFSKLADALEINKSAVSRWFSKAPNWRLNTISDLANVLDVEITIEARDRKTGVIYTPYGIKVDSNEGQETFLATGIITAGPTVSRSSYPPAKTFTNDQHQPLAA
;
A
#
# COMPACT_ATOMS: atom_id res chain seq x y z
N MET A 1 -32.45 -24.07 -4.08
CA MET A 1 -31.27 -24.07 -4.98
C MET A 1 -30.47 -22.74 -4.99
N GLN A 2 -30.80 -21.73 -4.17
CA GLN A 2 -30.06 -20.44 -4.13
C GLN A 2 -28.71 -20.46 -3.38
N MET A 3 -28.44 -21.50 -2.59
CA MET A 3 -27.23 -21.59 -1.76
C MET A 3 -25.94 -21.82 -2.57
N ASP A 4 -26.04 -22.46 -3.73
CA ASP A 4 -24.89 -22.79 -4.59
C ASP A 4 -24.35 -21.55 -5.33
N GLU A 5 -25.22 -20.63 -5.73
CA GLU A 5 -24.81 -19.42 -6.45
C GLU A 5 -24.00 -18.47 -5.57
N ASN A 6 -24.44 -18.23 -4.34
CA ASN A 6 -23.70 -17.40 -3.38
C ASN A 6 -22.32 -17.99 -3.06
N LYS A 7 -22.20 -19.32 -3.01
CA LYS A 7 -20.91 -20.00 -2.83
C LYS A 7 -20.00 -19.80 -4.04
N ARG A 8 -20.56 -19.88 -5.25
CA ARG A 8 -19.84 -19.64 -6.52
C ARG A 8 -19.30 -18.21 -6.61
N LEU A 9 -20.14 -17.21 -6.33
CA LEU A 9 -19.75 -15.79 -6.36
C LEU A 9 -18.63 -15.49 -5.36
N ARG A 10 -18.73 -15.95 -4.11
CA ARG A 10 -17.66 -15.77 -3.11
C ARG A 10 -16.35 -16.42 -3.54
N ASN A 11 -16.41 -17.61 -4.16
CA ASN A 11 -15.21 -18.28 -4.66
C ASN A 11 -14.59 -17.52 -5.83
N TYR A 12 -15.42 -16.97 -6.72
CA TYR A 12 -14.97 -16.10 -7.80
C TYR A 12 -14.28 -14.84 -7.25
N ASP A 13 -14.90 -14.11 -6.33
CA ASP A 13 -14.33 -12.89 -5.73
C ASP A 13 -12.98 -13.18 -5.05
N ARG A 14 -12.89 -14.28 -4.30
CA ARG A 14 -11.63 -14.72 -3.68
C ARG A 14 -10.58 -15.10 -4.72
N GLY A 15 -10.99 -15.72 -5.83
CA GLY A 15 -10.10 -16.02 -6.94
C GLY A 15 -9.55 -14.75 -7.58
N MET A 16 -10.43 -13.78 -7.83
CA MET A 16 -10.09 -12.49 -8.42
C MET A 16 -9.10 -11.71 -7.56
N LEU A 17 -9.39 -11.58 -6.26
CA LEU A 17 -8.50 -10.89 -5.33
C LEU A 17 -7.09 -11.51 -5.30
N ARG A 18 -6.99 -12.85 -5.29
CA ARG A 18 -5.68 -13.53 -5.36
C ARG A 18 -4.96 -13.21 -6.67
N SER A 19 -5.66 -13.27 -7.80
CA SER A 19 -5.08 -12.94 -9.11
C SER A 19 -4.60 -11.50 -9.19
N MET A 20 -5.29 -10.55 -8.54
CA MET A 20 -4.86 -9.15 -8.48
C MET A 20 -3.51 -9.03 -7.77
N PHE A 21 -3.33 -9.64 -6.60
CA PHE A 21 -2.04 -9.63 -5.90
C PHE A 21 -0.93 -10.29 -6.73
N VAL A 22 -1.19 -11.46 -7.32
CA VAL A 22 -0.19 -12.14 -8.16
C VAL A 22 0.22 -11.27 -9.34
N SER A 23 -0.74 -10.65 -10.01
CA SER A 23 -0.47 -9.78 -11.16
C SER A 23 0.31 -8.53 -10.77
N LEU A 24 0.00 -7.93 -9.61
CA LEU A 24 0.72 -6.78 -9.07
C LEU A 24 2.19 -7.12 -8.80
N PHE A 25 2.48 -8.19 -8.07
CA PHE A 25 3.87 -8.55 -7.80
C PHE A 25 4.59 -9.06 -9.05
N ALA A 26 3.89 -9.74 -9.96
CA ALA A 26 4.47 -10.17 -11.23
C ALA A 26 4.91 -8.97 -12.07
N SER A 27 4.12 -7.89 -12.13
CA SER A 27 4.48 -6.69 -12.89
C SER A 27 5.69 -5.98 -12.30
N ILE A 28 5.77 -5.85 -10.97
CA ILE A 28 6.93 -5.29 -10.25
C ILE A 28 8.18 -6.11 -10.55
N VAL A 29 8.12 -7.43 -10.38
CA VAL A 29 9.27 -8.31 -10.63
C VAL A 29 9.69 -8.25 -12.09
N GLN A 30 8.77 -8.27 -13.04
CA GLN A 30 9.10 -8.15 -14.46
C GLN A 30 9.78 -6.83 -14.80
N ASN A 31 9.33 -5.72 -14.21
CA ASN A 31 9.97 -4.42 -14.38
C ASN A 31 11.42 -4.45 -13.86
N ARG A 32 11.63 -4.92 -12.63
CA ARG A 32 12.96 -5.00 -12.00
C ARG A 32 13.91 -6.01 -12.63
N LYS A 33 13.38 -7.07 -13.22
CA LYS A 33 14.19 -8.00 -14.05
C LYS A 33 14.81 -7.26 -15.24
N LYS A 34 14.09 -6.29 -15.83
CA LYS A 34 14.56 -5.49 -16.98
C LYS A 34 15.46 -4.34 -16.57
N SER A 35 15.13 -3.62 -15.49
CA SER A 35 15.88 -2.43 -15.05
C SER A 35 17.10 -2.73 -14.19
N GLU A 36 17.01 -3.69 -13.27
CA GLU A 36 17.98 -3.89 -12.17
C GLU A 36 18.65 -5.26 -12.20
N GLY A 37 18.33 -6.12 -13.17
CA GLY A 37 18.86 -7.48 -13.23
C GLY A 37 18.44 -8.34 -12.04
N LEU A 38 17.23 -8.10 -11.50
CA LEU A 38 16.61 -8.99 -10.53
C LEU A 38 16.47 -10.40 -11.14
N THR A 39 16.66 -11.44 -10.34
CA THR A 39 16.42 -12.83 -10.77
C THR A 39 15.60 -13.55 -9.73
N PHE A 40 14.93 -14.65 -10.13
CA PHE A 40 14.23 -15.49 -9.16
C PHE A 40 15.17 -16.16 -8.16
N SER A 41 16.45 -16.33 -8.48
CA SER A 41 17.44 -16.77 -7.49
C SER A 41 17.61 -15.71 -6.41
N LYS A 42 17.95 -14.46 -6.80
CA LYS A 42 18.13 -13.35 -5.85
C LYS A 42 16.90 -13.11 -4.97
N LEU A 43 15.71 -13.19 -5.56
CA LEU A 43 14.45 -13.05 -4.82
C LEU A 43 14.23 -14.20 -3.84
N ALA A 44 14.59 -15.43 -4.22
CA ALA A 44 14.49 -16.60 -3.34
C ALA A 44 15.50 -16.54 -2.19
N ASP A 45 16.72 -16.08 -2.48
CA ASP A 45 17.78 -15.90 -1.49
C ASP A 45 17.36 -14.85 -0.44
N ALA A 46 16.80 -13.72 -0.87
CA ALA A 46 16.31 -12.67 0.03
C ALA A 46 15.06 -13.07 0.85
N LEU A 47 14.26 -14.01 0.35
CA LEU A 47 13.12 -14.58 1.06
C LEU A 47 13.48 -15.82 1.90
N GLU A 48 14.73 -16.27 1.85
CA GLU A 48 15.23 -17.49 2.50
C GLU A 48 14.41 -18.75 2.14
N ILE A 49 13.99 -18.88 0.87
CA ILE A 49 13.20 -20.02 0.38
C ILE A 49 13.79 -20.64 -0.88
N ASN A 50 13.26 -21.81 -1.26
CA ASN A 50 13.63 -22.47 -2.49
C ASN A 50 13.22 -21.67 -3.73
N LYS A 51 14.15 -21.47 -4.67
CA LYS A 51 13.89 -20.85 -5.99
C LYS A 51 12.73 -21.49 -6.75
N SER A 52 12.57 -22.81 -6.63
CA SER A 52 11.46 -23.54 -7.26
C SER A 52 10.09 -23.13 -6.71
N ALA A 53 10.02 -22.72 -5.43
CA ALA A 53 8.82 -22.17 -4.82
C ALA A 53 8.49 -20.79 -5.41
N VAL A 54 9.49 -19.90 -5.50
CA VAL A 54 9.33 -18.57 -6.12
C VAL A 54 8.87 -18.69 -7.57
N SER A 55 9.53 -19.54 -8.36
CA SER A 55 9.11 -19.77 -9.76
C SER A 55 7.67 -20.27 -9.84
N ARG A 56 7.24 -21.17 -8.94
CA ARG A 56 5.88 -21.69 -8.92
C ARG A 56 4.85 -20.62 -8.58
N TRP A 57 5.19 -19.67 -7.70
CA TRP A 57 4.30 -18.58 -7.33
C TRP A 57 3.90 -17.69 -8.51
N PHE A 58 4.80 -17.49 -9.47
CA PHE A 58 4.53 -16.64 -10.63
C PHE A 58 4.05 -17.40 -11.88
N SER A 59 4.13 -18.74 -11.87
CA SER A 59 3.62 -19.58 -12.97
C SER A 59 2.26 -20.20 -12.70
N LYS A 60 1.86 -20.34 -11.43
CA LYS A 60 0.58 -20.92 -11.00
C LYS A 60 -0.03 -20.04 -9.93
N ALA A 61 -1.36 -20.01 -9.81
CA ALA A 61 -2.06 -19.29 -8.73
C ALA A 61 -1.63 -19.84 -7.35
N PRO A 62 -0.77 -19.14 -6.59
CA PRO A 62 -0.31 -19.61 -5.30
C PRO A 62 -1.37 -19.32 -4.23
N ASN A 63 -1.35 -20.11 -3.16
CA ASN A 63 -2.12 -19.79 -1.96
C ASN A 63 -1.27 -18.91 -1.03
N TRP A 64 -0.97 -17.68 -1.46
CA TRP A 64 -0.22 -16.72 -0.64
C TRP A 64 -0.99 -16.36 0.62
N ARG A 65 -0.28 -16.40 1.75
CA ARG A 65 -0.76 -15.84 3.01
C ARG A 65 -0.43 -14.35 3.05
N LEU A 66 -1.09 -13.61 3.93
CA LEU A 66 -0.80 -12.19 4.13
C LEU A 66 0.68 -11.94 4.47
N ASN A 67 1.29 -12.81 5.28
CA ASN A 67 2.72 -12.74 5.59
C ASN A 67 3.58 -12.79 4.33
N THR A 68 3.28 -13.71 3.39
CA THR A 68 4.01 -13.80 2.12
C THR A 68 3.91 -12.53 1.28
N ILE A 69 2.74 -11.89 1.29
CA ILE A 69 2.53 -10.60 0.61
C ILE A 69 3.39 -9.52 1.27
N SER A 70 3.44 -9.49 2.61
CA SER A 70 4.28 -8.58 3.38
C SER A 70 5.77 -8.82 3.13
N ASP A 71 6.22 -10.07 3.11
CA ASP A 71 7.61 -10.45 2.86
C ASP A 71 8.05 -10.05 1.45
N LEU A 72 7.18 -10.30 0.46
CA LEU A 72 7.43 -9.86 -0.92
C LEU A 72 7.52 -8.35 -1.02
N ALA A 73 6.63 -7.61 -0.36
CA ALA A 73 6.66 -6.14 -0.36
C ALA A 73 7.94 -5.61 0.27
N ASN A 74 8.36 -6.18 1.40
CA ASN A 74 9.59 -5.80 2.09
C ASN A 74 10.84 -6.10 1.24
N VAL A 75 10.97 -7.33 0.72
CA VAL A 75 12.12 -7.73 -0.12
C VAL A 75 12.17 -6.95 -1.44
N LEU A 76 10.99 -6.60 -1.98
CA LEU A 76 10.90 -5.74 -3.15
C LEU A 76 10.85 -4.26 -2.77
N ASP A 77 11.08 -3.84 -1.54
CA ASP A 77 11.10 -2.42 -1.15
C ASP A 77 9.94 -1.62 -1.78
N VAL A 78 8.71 -2.11 -1.58
CA VAL A 78 7.47 -1.46 -2.03
C VAL A 78 6.49 -1.33 -0.87
N GLU A 79 5.77 -0.22 -0.84
CA GLU A 79 4.66 -0.03 0.08
C GLU A 79 3.37 -0.59 -0.52
N ILE A 80 2.60 -1.33 0.28
CA ILE A 80 1.23 -1.73 -0.07
C ILE A 80 0.26 -0.83 0.67
N THR A 81 -0.54 -0.07 -0.08
CA THR A 81 -1.72 0.61 0.46
C THR A 81 -2.97 -0.22 0.17
N ILE A 82 -3.82 -0.41 1.18
CA ILE A 82 -5.14 -1.05 1.03
C ILE A 82 -6.24 -0.01 1.17
N GLU A 83 -7.26 -0.11 0.32
CA GLU A 83 -8.46 0.71 0.41
C GLU A 83 -9.71 -0.16 0.15
N ALA A 84 -10.81 0.17 0.80
CA ALA A 84 -12.09 -0.50 0.64
C ALA A 84 -13.14 0.52 0.18
N ARG A 85 -13.73 0.29 -0.98
CA ARG A 85 -14.80 1.14 -1.51
C ARG A 85 -16.16 0.54 -1.20
N ASP A 86 -17.02 1.31 -0.53
CA ASP A 86 -18.43 0.98 -0.43
C ASP A 86 -19.08 1.11 -1.81
N ARG A 87 -19.59 -0.01 -2.34
CA ARG A 87 -20.20 -0.06 -3.67
C ARG A 87 -21.52 0.71 -3.76
N LYS A 88 -22.18 1.00 -2.65
CA LYS A 88 -23.46 1.74 -2.61
C LYS A 88 -23.24 3.24 -2.51
N THR A 89 -22.38 3.66 -1.59
CA THR A 89 -22.17 5.08 -1.28
C THR A 89 -20.97 5.68 -1.99
N GLY A 90 -20.07 4.86 -2.53
CA GLY A 90 -18.80 5.30 -3.12
C GLY A 90 -17.71 5.63 -2.09
N VAL A 91 -18.03 5.67 -0.80
CA VAL A 91 -17.08 6.03 0.27
C VAL A 91 -15.89 5.09 0.29
N ILE A 92 -14.68 5.64 0.34
CA ILE A 92 -13.43 4.89 0.42
C ILE A 92 -12.91 4.90 1.85
N TYR A 93 -12.74 3.71 2.42
CA TYR A 93 -12.14 3.48 3.74
C TYR A 93 -10.68 3.06 3.57
N THR A 94 -9.80 3.68 4.35
CA THR A 94 -8.37 3.37 4.39
C THR A 94 -7.94 3.10 5.84
N PRO A 95 -6.76 2.51 6.09
CA PRO A 95 -6.21 2.36 7.44
C PRO A 95 -6.09 3.68 8.22
N TYR A 96 -6.03 4.81 7.51
CA TYR A 96 -5.85 6.14 8.06
C TYR A 96 -7.17 6.93 8.20
N GLY A 97 -8.31 6.30 7.90
CA GLY A 97 -9.64 6.92 7.96
C GLY A 97 -10.37 6.94 6.61
N ILE A 98 -11.43 7.74 6.53
CA ILE A 98 -12.24 7.90 5.32
C ILE A 98 -11.52 8.83 4.34
N LYS A 99 -11.30 8.36 3.11
CA LYS A 99 -10.72 9.14 2.01
C LYS A 99 -11.85 9.88 1.31
N VAL A 100 -11.75 11.21 1.29
CA VAL A 100 -12.67 12.09 0.55
C VAL A 100 -12.13 12.19 -0.87
N ASP A 101 -12.90 11.73 -1.86
CA ASP A 101 -12.54 11.90 -3.26
C ASP A 101 -12.59 13.40 -3.59
N SER A 102 -11.44 14.03 -3.77
CA SER A 102 -11.32 15.45 -4.11
C SER A 102 -11.70 15.77 -5.56
N ASN A 103 -12.60 14.99 -6.17
CA ASN A 103 -13.05 15.18 -7.55
C ASN A 103 -14.29 16.07 -7.68
N GLU A 104 -14.71 16.72 -6.60
CA GLU A 104 -15.68 17.81 -6.67
C GLU A 104 -14.94 19.15 -6.95
N GLY A 105 -14.92 19.58 -8.23
CA GLY A 105 -14.70 21.00 -8.58
C GLY A 105 -13.46 21.40 -9.39
N GLN A 106 -13.28 20.85 -10.60
CA GLN A 106 -12.70 21.61 -11.72
C GLN A 106 -13.83 21.94 -12.71
N GLU A 107 -14.92 22.54 -12.21
CA GLU A 107 -15.82 23.26 -13.09
C GLU A 107 -15.20 24.62 -13.40
N THR A 108 -14.95 24.85 -14.68
CA THR A 108 -14.50 26.11 -15.27
C THR A 108 -15.38 27.27 -14.81
N PHE A 109 -14.91 28.04 -13.83
CA PHE A 109 -15.46 29.36 -13.52
C PHE A 109 -14.91 30.39 -14.53
N LEU A 110 -15.50 30.41 -15.73
CA LEU A 110 -15.43 31.56 -16.64
C LEU A 110 -16.81 32.22 -16.68
N ALA A 111 -17.15 32.95 -15.61
CA ALA A 111 -18.22 33.93 -15.63
C ALA A 111 -17.96 35.03 -14.59
N THR A 112 -17.35 36.10 -15.08
CA THR A 112 -17.57 37.52 -14.73
C THR A 112 -17.93 37.87 -13.27
N GLY A 113 -16.92 38.36 -12.54
CA GLY A 113 -17.05 39.46 -11.57
C GLY A 113 -17.73 39.19 -10.23
N ILE A 114 -16.93 39.08 -9.16
CA ILE A 114 -16.77 40.08 -8.08
C ILE A 114 -15.81 39.48 -7.02
N ILE A 115 -14.81 40.28 -6.66
CA ILE A 115 -13.77 40.03 -5.66
C ILE A 115 -14.40 40.16 -4.26
N THR A 116 -14.18 39.22 -3.33
CA THR A 116 -14.11 39.53 -1.88
C THR A 116 -13.29 38.47 -1.11
N ALA A 117 -12.15 38.93 -0.59
CA ALA A 117 -11.35 38.45 0.55
C ALA A 117 -10.89 36.96 0.62
N GLY A 118 -9.58 36.75 0.38
CA GLY A 118 -8.83 35.66 1.02
C GLY A 118 -8.31 36.04 2.42
N PRO A 119 -7.30 35.35 2.96
CA PRO A 119 -7.43 34.02 3.58
C PRO A 119 -6.81 33.98 5.00
N THR A 120 -7.24 33.09 5.89
CA THR A 120 -6.37 32.59 6.99
C THR A 120 -6.89 31.25 7.51
N VAL A 121 -6.32 30.13 7.04
CA VAL A 121 -6.34 28.88 7.83
C VAL A 121 -5.02 28.81 8.57
N SER A 122 -5.12 28.94 9.89
CA SER A 122 -4.01 28.90 10.83
C SER A 122 -3.25 27.57 10.72
N ARG A 123 -1.94 27.64 10.44
CA ARG A 123 -1.02 26.50 10.63
C ARG A 123 -0.97 26.18 12.12
N SER A 124 -1.61 25.09 12.53
CA SER A 124 -1.36 24.47 13.83
C SER A 124 0.11 24.04 13.89
N SER A 125 0.86 24.70 14.76
CA SER A 125 2.26 24.45 15.07
C SER A 125 2.39 23.16 15.89
N TYR A 126 3.03 22.14 15.33
CA TYR A 126 3.61 21.09 16.15
C TYR A 126 4.77 21.68 16.99
N PRO A 127 4.89 21.35 18.29
CA PRO A 127 6.05 21.74 19.07
C PRO A 127 7.29 20.95 18.62
N PRO A 128 8.50 21.53 18.63
CA PRO A 128 9.72 20.80 18.32
C PRO A 128 10.01 19.74 19.38
N ALA A 129 10.52 18.59 18.92
CA ALA A 129 11.00 17.51 19.77
C ALA A 129 12.06 18.01 20.76
N LYS A 130 11.90 17.70 22.05
CA LYS A 130 12.92 17.96 23.06
C LYS A 130 14.14 17.10 22.75
N THR A 131 15.26 17.74 22.44
CA THR A 131 16.58 17.12 22.44
C THR A 131 16.89 16.67 23.86
N PHE A 132 17.02 15.35 24.06
CA PHE A 132 17.64 14.78 25.26
C PHE A 132 19.14 15.06 25.20
N THR A 133 19.57 16.17 25.79
CA THR A 133 20.96 16.39 26.16
C THR A 133 21.27 15.53 27.38
N ASN A 134 22.04 14.46 27.16
CA ASN A 134 22.55 13.59 28.21
C ASN A 134 23.85 14.21 28.73
N ASP A 135 23.73 15.04 29.78
CA ASP A 135 24.86 15.73 30.40
C ASP A 135 24.87 15.40 31.89
N GLN A 136 25.53 14.30 32.25
CA GLN A 136 25.99 14.02 33.61
C GLN A 136 27.39 13.41 33.56
N HIS A 137 28.39 14.30 33.55
CA HIS A 137 29.69 14.01 34.13
C HIS A 137 29.61 14.26 35.66
N GLN A 138 29.80 13.21 36.46
CA GLN A 138 30.33 13.33 37.82
C GLN A 138 31.81 12.92 37.80
N PRO A 139 32.75 13.72 38.33
CA PRO A 139 34.08 13.24 38.67
C PRO A 139 34.06 12.55 40.04
N LEU A 140 34.64 11.35 40.11
CA LEU A 140 34.99 10.71 41.39
C LEU A 140 36.15 11.50 42.02
N ALA A 141 35.94 11.93 43.27
CA ALA A 141 37.01 12.40 44.14
C ALA A 141 37.90 11.23 44.58
N ALA A 142 39.22 11.44 44.51
CA ALA A 142 40.24 10.76 45.30
C ALA A 142 41.33 11.79 45.63
#